data_AF-A0A2G6H3M4-F1
#
_entry.id   AF-A0A2G6H3M4-F1
#
_cell.length_a   1.000
_cell.length_b   1.000
_cell.length_c   1.000
_cell.angle_alpha   90.00
_cell.angle_beta   90.00
_cell.angle_gamma   90.00
#
_symmetry.space_group_name_H-M   'P 1'
#
loop_
_entity.id
_entity.type
_entity.pdbx_description
1 polymer ?
#
loop_
_entity_poly.entity_id
_entity_poly.type
_entity_poly.pdbx_seq_one_letter_code
_entity_poly.pdbx_strand_id
1 'polypeptide(L)'
;MRKVLFLITFIPLSLLSCLGQGAEEEFFMALYHLDLPHAGKRLEAIREDDPVKGIMGQLQLLWWEHISRDASLSPLLQHLDSIEELLPEVPIELSLYYHGMRLKIYRSQKQYYRAWKAWKAIEAHEEACIAANDSENAQFLSGIYYCTKGELQRHFTLRLREGASVRKSMEKGLLLLERSSHASNKAIRYQSHYLLMRLYAKHYKNYHQSLAHSTPLIEAFPENYLFRYFHIRYLQETDKKKEASRSLHRGLEALSKSYLHPAQKAFGQELLRQLSAD
;
A
#
# COMPACT_ATOMS: atom_id res chain seq x y z
N MET A 1 -6.60 17.69 3.29
CA MET A 1 -6.75 16.71 2.18
C MET A 1 -5.60 16.58 1.18
N ARG A 2 -4.97 17.65 0.64
CA ARG A 2 -3.78 17.50 -0.26
C ARG A 2 -2.63 16.66 0.34
N LYS A 3 -2.52 16.58 1.68
CA LYS A 3 -1.51 15.78 2.41
C LYS A 3 -1.75 14.27 2.35
N VAL A 4 -3.01 13.81 2.34
CA VAL A 4 -3.37 12.37 2.38
C VAL A 4 -3.05 11.69 1.05
N LEU A 5 -3.21 12.37 -0.08
CA LEU A 5 -2.98 11.79 -1.42
C LEU A 5 -1.50 11.49 -1.73
N PHE A 6 -0.58 12.28 -1.17
CA PHE A 6 0.86 12.12 -1.35
C PHE A 6 1.44 10.93 -0.59
N LEU A 7 0.71 10.51 0.45
CA LEU A 7 1.10 9.50 1.43
C LEU A 7 0.71 8.08 1.00
N ILE A 8 0.03 7.89 -0.14
CA ILE A 8 -0.52 6.58 -0.53
C ILE A 8 0.40 5.83 -1.54
N THR A 9 1.58 6.35 -1.85
CA THR A 9 2.52 5.71 -2.80
C THR A 9 3.74 5.11 -2.11
N PHE A 10 3.87 3.77 -2.24
CA PHE A 10 5.08 2.93 -2.00
C PHE A 10 5.39 2.72 -0.50
N ILE A 11 5.42 1.54 0.14
CA ILE A 11 5.68 0.10 -0.12
C ILE A 11 5.05 -0.71 1.05
N PRO A 12 4.66 -1.99 0.89
CA PRO A 12 3.28 -2.40 1.15
C PRO A 12 3.03 -3.13 2.46
N LEU A 13 1.76 -3.07 2.86
CA LEU A 13 1.09 -4.16 3.55
C LEU A 13 1.44 -5.51 2.94
N SER A 14 1.47 -6.53 3.78
CA SER A 14 1.24 -7.95 3.47
C SER A 14 2.39 -8.93 3.67
N LEU A 15 3.31 -8.69 4.60
CA LEU A 15 4.12 -9.81 5.10
C LEU A 15 3.35 -10.80 5.94
N LEU A 16 2.33 -10.31 6.64
CA LEU A 16 1.32 -11.18 7.24
C LEU A 16 0.65 -12.07 6.18
N SER A 17 0.38 -11.53 4.99
CA SER A 17 -0.28 -12.32 3.96
C SER A 17 0.66 -13.19 3.14
N CYS A 18 1.96 -12.89 3.11
CA CYS A 18 2.97 -13.77 2.56
C CYS A 18 3.22 -14.98 3.48
N LEU A 19 2.92 -14.86 4.78
CA LEU A 19 3.33 -15.83 5.79
C LEU A 19 2.21 -16.67 6.39
N GLY A 20 0.96 -16.54 5.96
CA GLY A 20 -0.01 -17.54 6.40
C GLY A 20 -1.40 -17.52 5.81
N GLN A 21 -2.10 -18.58 6.20
CA GLN A 21 -3.46 -18.94 5.85
C GLN A 21 -4.35 -18.70 7.07
N GLY A 22 -5.63 -18.39 6.88
CA GLY A 22 -6.54 -18.15 7.99
C GLY A 22 -6.50 -16.71 8.48
N ALA A 23 -6.04 -16.47 9.72
CA ALA A 23 -6.23 -15.19 10.40
C ALA A 23 -5.53 -14.00 9.70
N GLU A 24 -4.37 -14.20 9.06
CA GLU A 24 -3.67 -13.12 8.35
C GLU A 24 -4.38 -12.70 7.06
N GLU A 25 -4.91 -13.66 6.29
CA GLU A 25 -5.71 -13.35 5.10
C GLU A 25 -6.99 -12.62 5.52
N GLU A 26 -7.67 -13.08 6.57
CA GLU A 26 -8.88 -12.43 7.11
C GLU A 26 -8.58 -11.01 7.61
N PHE A 27 -7.47 -10.80 8.31
CA PHE A 27 -7.00 -9.48 8.73
C PHE A 27 -6.81 -8.54 7.54
N PHE A 28 -6.09 -9.01 6.51
CA PHE A 28 -5.84 -8.22 5.31
C PHE A 28 -7.14 -7.87 4.56
N MET A 29 -8.02 -8.86 4.39
CA MET A 29 -9.29 -8.65 3.70
C MET A 29 -10.16 -7.66 4.47
N ALA A 30 -10.19 -7.74 5.80
CA ALA A 30 -10.89 -6.77 6.65
C ALA A 30 -10.38 -5.33 6.44
N LEU A 31 -9.06 -5.13 6.36
CA LEU A 31 -8.48 -3.83 6.06
C LEU A 31 -8.92 -3.31 4.68
N TYR A 32 -8.96 -4.17 3.67
CA TYR A 32 -9.38 -3.81 2.32
C TYR A 32 -10.89 -3.52 2.23
N HIS A 33 -11.70 -4.18 3.06
CA HIS A 33 -13.10 -3.83 3.27
C HIS A 33 -13.30 -2.58 4.14
N LEU A 34 -12.21 -1.98 4.67
CA LEU A 34 -12.24 -0.88 5.65
C LEU A 34 -12.97 -1.23 6.96
N ASP A 35 -13.17 -2.51 7.25
CA ASP A 35 -13.72 -3.04 8.50
C ASP A 35 -12.61 -3.12 9.57
N LEU A 36 -12.20 -1.94 10.05
CA LEU A 36 -11.13 -1.82 11.04
C LEU A 36 -11.44 -2.52 12.37
N PRO A 37 -12.70 -2.53 12.88
CA PRO A 37 -13.04 -3.33 14.05
C PRO A 37 -12.82 -4.84 13.84
N HIS A 38 -13.20 -5.39 12.69
CA HIS A 38 -12.93 -6.80 12.40
C HIS A 38 -11.43 -7.07 12.22
N ALA A 39 -10.71 -6.17 11.53
CA ALA A 39 -9.25 -6.25 11.40
C ALA A 39 -8.57 -6.25 12.77
N GLY A 40 -8.96 -5.37 13.69
CA GLY A 40 -8.43 -5.34 15.07
C GLY A 40 -8.63 -6.67 15.80
N LYS A 41 -9.80 -7.31 15.69
CA LYS A 41 -10.05 -8.63 16.29
C LYS A 41 -9.15 -9.72 15.72
N ARG A 42 -8.96 -9.75 14.40
CA ARG A 42 -8.06 -10.73 13.75
C ARG A 42 -6.60 -10.48 14.11
N LEU A 43 -6.22 -9.22 14.30
CA LEU A 43 -4.89 -8.85 14.74
C LEU A 43 -4.55 -9.39 16.12
N GLU A 44 -5.49 -9.38 17.07
CA GLU A 44 -5.25 -9.97 18.40
C GLU A 44 -4.98 -11.47 18.30
N ALA A 45 -5.75 -12.20 17.48
CA ALA A 45 -5.49 -13.62 17.25
C ALA A 45 -4.11 -13.88 16.61
N ILE A 46 -3.68 -13.03 15.67
CA ILE A 46 -2.34 -13.11 15.08
C ILE A 46 -1.26 -12.83 16.13
N ARG A 47 -1.48 -11.84 17.00
CA ARG A 47 -0.52 -11.46 18.05
C ARG A 47 -0.34 -12.57 19.10
N GLU A 48 -1.41 -13.29 19.42
CA GLU A 48 -1.37 -14.44 20.32
C GLU A 48 -0.53 -15.59 19.75
N ASP A 49 -0.63 -15.85 18.44
CA ASP A 49 0.14 -16.90 17.76
C ASP A 49 1.59 -16.49 17.48
N ASP A 50 1.80 -15.27 16.98
CA ASP A 50 3.10 -14.72 16.61
C ASP A 50 3.14 -13.21 16.95
N PRO A 51 3.76 -12.86 18.10
CA PRO A 51 3.86 -11.47 18.56
C PRO A 51 4.56 -10.53 17.56
N VAL A 52 5.53 -11.05 16.80
CA VAL A 52 6.30 -10.29 15.81
C VAL A 52 5.39 -9.94 14.62
N LYS A 53 4.60 -10.90 14.14
CA LYS A 53 3.54 -10.67 13.16
C LYS A 53 2.48 -9.69 13.71
N GLY A 54 2.08 -9.83 14.96
CA GLY A 54 1.14 -8.93 15.64
C GLY A 54 1.63 -7.47 15.68
N ILE A 55 2.92 -7.23 15.91
CA ILE A 55 3.53 -5.90 15.85
C ILE A 55 3.38 -5.29 14.45
N MET A 56 3.60 -6.10 13.41
CA MET A 56 3.57 -5.65 12.02
C MET A 56 2.14 -5.42 11.54
N GLY A 57 1.20 -6.24 11.99
CA GLY A 57 -0.23 -6.01 11.76
C GLY A 57 -0.72 -4.73 12.42
N GLN A 58 -0.22 -4.39 13.61
CA GLN A 58 -0.56 -3.12 14.26
C GLN A 58 -0.13 -1.91 13.42
N LEU A 59 1.06 -1.93 12.83
CA LEU A 59 1.50 -0.89 11.89
C LEU A 59 0.54 -0.75 10.70
N GLN A 60 0.06 -1.87 10.16
CA GLN A 60 -0.89 -1.87 9.04
C GLN A 60 -2.24 -1.29 9.45
N LEU A 61 -2.77 -1.69 10.61
CA LEU A 61 -4.03 -1.18 11.14
C LEU A 61 -3.96 0.33 11.35
N LEU A 62 -2.92 0.83 12.04
CA LEU A 62 -2.71 2.26 12.27
C LEU A 62 -2.56 3.05 10.97
N TRP A 63 -1.90 2.46 9.98
CA TRP A 63 -1.80 3.06 8.65
C TRP A 63 -3.16 3.20 7.96
N TRP A 64 -3.99 2.15 7.98
CA TRP A 64 -5.34 2.19 7.40
C TRP A 64 -6.28 3.11 8.15
N GLU A 65 -6.17 3.19 9.47
CA GLU A 65 -6.87 4.19 10.28
C GLU A 65 -6.52 5.61 9.83
N HIS A 66 -5.22 5.90 9.68
CA HIS A 66 -4.73 7.19 9.22
C HIS A 66 -5.31 7.59 7.85
N ILE A 67 -5.20 6.72 6.84
CA ILE A 67 -5.62 7.07 5.47
C ILE A 67 -7.12 7.00 5.24
N SER A 68 -7.87 6.29 6.08
CA SER A 68 -9.32 6.16 5.93
C SER A 68 -10.10 7.20 6.74
N ARG A 69 -9.50 7.86 7.74
CA ARG A 69 -10.24 8.80 8.60
C ARG A 69 -9.52 10.15 8.80
N ASP A 70 -8.44 10.42 8.08
CA ASP A 70 -7.53 11.57 8.31
C ASP A 70 -7.05 11.64 9.78
N ALA A 71 -6.83 10.47 10.40
CA ALA A 71 -6.39 10.39 11.79
C ALA A 71 -4.96 10.92 11.97
N SER A 72 -4.52 11.16 13.20
CA SER A 72 -3.13 11.60 13.45
C SER A 72 -2.11 10.53 13.04
N LEU A 73 -0.94 10.96 12.55
CA LEU A 73 0.22 10.07 12.35
C LEU A 73 0.94 9.72 13.67
N SER A 74 0.65 10.42 14.76
CA SER A 74 1.36 10.24 16.03
C SER A 74 1.35 8.81 16.57
N PRO A 75 0.22 8.07 16.60
CA PRO A 75 0.20 6.70 17.08
C PRO A 75 1.07 5.76 16.22
N LEU A 76 1.06 5.96 14.90
CA LEU A 76 1.89 5.19 13.98
C LEU A 76 3.38 5.45 14.22
N LEU A 77 3.76 6.71 14.47
CA LEU A 77 5.14 7.08 14.80
C LEU A 77 5.59 6.49 16.13
N GLN A 78 4.77 6.61 17.17
CA GLN A 78 5.05 6.04 18.49
C GLN A 78 5.25 4.53 18.40
N HIS A 79 4.40 3.83 17.64
CA HIS A 79 4.54 2.39 17.42
C HIS A 79 5.80 2.03 16.63
N LEU A 80 6.20 2.84 15.64
CA LEU A 80 7.47 2.64 14.93
C LEU A 80 8.68 2.86 15.85
N ASP A 81 8.62 3.87 16.73
CA ASP A 81 9.69 4.13 17.69
C ASP A 81 9.81 3.00 18.72
N SER A 82 8.69 2.43 19.19
CA SER A 82 8.71 1.36 20.20
C SER A 82 9.25 0.01 19.71
N ILE A 83 9.30 -0.21 18.40
CA ILE A 83 9.73 -1.51 17.82
C ILE A 83 11.11 -1.45 17.19
N GLU A 84 11.75 -0.27 17.19
CA GLU A 84 13.07 -0.07 16.58
C GLU A 84 14.15 -0.95 17.24
N GLU A 85 14.06 -1.14 18.56
CA GLU A 85 14.98 -1.97 19.33
C GLU A 85 14.84 -3.46 19.03
N LEU A 86 13.67 -3.88 18.53
CA LEU A 86 13.39 -5.28 18.23
C LEU A 86 13.92 -5.70 16.84
N LEU A 87 14.20 -4.74 15.95
CA LEU A 87 14.56 -4.97 14.54
C LEU A 87 15.66 -6.01 14.28
N PRO A 88 16.75 -6.09 15.07
CA PRO A 88 17.79 -7.10 14.84
C PRO A 88 17.30 -8.55 14.90
N GLU A 89 16.19 -8.79 15.60
CA GLU A 89 15.61 -10.12 15.83
C GLU A 89 14.46 -10.44 14.87
N VAL A 90 14.06 -9.48 14.03
CA VAL A 90 12.89 -9.60 13.16
C VAL A 90 13.31 -10.17 11.79
N PRO A 91 12.53 -11.09 11.20
CA PRO A 91 12.70 -11.53 9.81
C PRO A 91 12.97 -10.37 8.84
N ILE A 92 13.88 -10.61 7.89
CA ILE A 92 14.36 -9.60 6.91
C ILE A 92 13.23 -8.93 6.16
N GLU A 93 12.19 -9.70 5.87
CA GLU A 93 10.99 -9.23 5.24
C GLU A 93 10.35 -8.11 6.08
N LEU A 94 10.15 -8.35 7.37
CA LEU A 94 9.48 -7.41 8.25
C LEU A 94 10.35 -6.16 8.50
N SER A 95 11.67 -6.31 8.46
CA SER A 95 12.62 -5.19 8.41
C SER A 95 12.39 -4.31 7.17
N LEU A 96 12.22 -4.89 5.97
CA LEU A 96 11.89 -4.14 4.75
C LEU A 96 10.60 -3.34 4.90
N TYR A 97 9.58 -3.94 5.53
CA TYR A 97 8.30 -3.25 5.78
C TYR A 97 8.46 -2.07 6.75
N TYR A 98 9.13 -2.28 7.87
CA TYR A 98 9.44 -1.24 8.85
C TYR A 98 10.17 -0.06 8.21
N HIS A 99 11.27 -0.33 7.51
CA HIS A 99 12.06 0.71 6.87
C HIS A 99 11.31 1.41 5.74
N GLY A 100 10.45 0.68 5.00
CA GLY A 100 9.54 1.24 4.02
C GLY A 100 8.55 2.24 4.64
N MET A 101 7.96 1.91 5.79
CA MET A 101 7.05 2.79 6.53
C MET A 101 7.75 4.03 7.09
N ARG A 102 8.93 3.86 7.71
CA ARG A 102 9.77 4.99 8.18
C ARG A 102 10.12 5.93 7.04
N LEU A 103 10.64 5.39 5.94
CA LEU A 103 11.01 6.14 4.75
C LEU A 103 9.84 7.02 4.27
N LYS A 104 8.64 6.44 4.20
CA LYS A 104 7.42 7.11 3.75
C LYS A 104 7.02 8.27 4.67
N ILE A 105 7.00 8.03 5.98
CA ILE A 105 6.65 9.08 6.94
C ILE A 105 7.68 10.21 6.89
N TYR A 106 8.97 9.88 6.90
CA TYR A 106 10.04 10.87 6.79
C TYR A 106 9.95 11.69 5.50
N ARG A 107 9.62 11.07 4.36
CA ARG A 107 9.40 11.80 3.10
C ARG A 107 8.20 12.72 3.18
N SER A 108 7.08 12.28 3.77
CA SER A 108 5.88 13.11 3.93
C SER A 108 6.13 14.34 4.81
N GLN A 109 7.05 14.22 5.77
CA GLN A 109 7.48 15.28 6.67
C GLN A 109 8.69 16.07 6.13
N LYS A 110 9.14 15.80 4.89
CA LYS A 110 10.33 16.40 4.27
C LYS A 110 11.63 16.20 5.06
N GLN A 111 11.72 15.15 5.88
CA GLN A 111 12.91 14.76 6.65
C GLN A 111 13.87 13.91 5.78
N TYR A 112 14.44 14.50 4.73
CA TYR A 112 15.17 13.76 3.68
C TYR A 112 16.39 12.98 4.16
N TYR A 113 17.12 13.46 5.17
CA TYR A 113 18.27 12.73 5.73
C TYR A 113 17.85 11.45 6.44
N ARG A 114 16.78 11.50 7.24
CA ARG A 114 16.22 10.32 7.92
C ARG A 114 15.60 9.35 6.90
N ALA A 115 14.93 9.87 5.87
CA ALA A 115 14.46 9.07 4.74
C ALA A 115 15.62 8.34 4.04
N TRP A 116 16.76 9.00 3.84
CA TRP A 116 17.94 8.37 3.24
C TRP A 116 18.55 7.27 4.13
N LYS A 117 18.57 7.44 5.46
CA LYS A 117 19.00 6.36 6.38
C LYS A 117 18.09 5.14 6.29
N ALA A 118 16.78 5.33 6.31
CA ALA A 118 15.81 4.25 6.14
C ALA A 118 15.98 3.52 4.79
N TRP A 119 16.31 4.26 3.72
CA TRP A 119 16.64 3.67 2.43
C TRP A 119 17.89 2.79 2.48
N LYS A 120 18.96 3.25 3.14
CA LYS A 120 20.21 2.47 3.25
C LYS A 120 19.99 1.11 3.92
N ALA A 121 19.07 1.03 4.87
CA ALA A 121 18.66 -0.23 5.46
C ALA A 121 17.94 -1.14 4.46
N ILE A 122 17.06 -0.59 3.60
CA ILE A 122 16.39 -1.35 2.52
C ILE A 122 17.41 -1.89 1.51
N GLU A 123 18.42 -1.11 1.11
CA GLU A 123 19.47 -1.56 0.17
C GLU A 123 20.29 -2.72 0.73
N ALA A 124 20.53 -2.76 2.04
CA ALA A 124 21.27 -3.85 2.69
C ALA A 124 20.57 -5.22 2.56
N HIS A 125 19.30 -5.24 2.14
CA HIS A 125 18.50 -6.45 1.96
C HIS A 125 18.39 -6.89 0.48
N GLU A 126 19.18 -6.30 -0.43
CA GLU A 126 19.17 -6.59 -1.86
C GLU A 126 19.43 -8.08 -2.18
N GLU A 127 20.47 -8.68 -1.59
CA GLU A 127 20.87 -10.06 -1.88
C GLU A 127 19.81 -11.08 -1.46
N ALA A 128 19.19 -10.87 -0.29
CA ALA A 128 18.10 -11.71 0.21
C ALA A 128 16.86 -11.67 -0.69
N CYS A 129 16.55 -10.50 -1.26
CA CYS A 129 15.43 -10.35 -2.20
C CYS A 129 15.71 -10.97 -3.59
N ILE A 130 16.98 -11.21 -3.95
CA ILE A 130 17.37 -11.79 -5.24
C ILE A 130 17.38 -13.33 -5.19
N ALA A 131 17.68 -13.92 -4.03
CA ALA A 131 17.86 -15.37 -3.89
C ALA A 131 16.56 -16.20 -3.89
N ALA A 132 15.38 -15.60 -3.69
CA ALA A 132 14.16 -16.33 -3.34
C ALA A 132 13.14 -16.57 -4.48
N ASN A 133 13.53 -16.47 -5.75
CA ASN A 133 12.63 -16.15 -6.89
C ASN A 133 11.49 -17.15 -7.27
N ASP A 134 11.34 -18.28 -6.59
CA ASP A 134 10.43 -19.38 -7.00
C ASP A 134 9.06 -19.38 -6.33
N SER A 135 8.82 -18.54 -5.32
CA SER A 135 7.50 -18.43 -4.66
C SER A 135 6.75 -17.16 -5.04
N GLU A 136 5.40 -17.20 -5.00
CA GLU A 136 4.55 -16.01 -5.18
C GLU A 136 4.95 -14.88 -4.22
N ASN A 137 5.30 -15.25 -2.98
CA ASN A 137 5.79 -14.33 -1.95
C ASN A 137 7.05 -13.60 -2.38
N ALA A 138 8.06 -14.35 -2.80
CA ALA A 138 9.33 -13.76 -3.18
C ALA A 138 9.20 -12.91 -4.43
N GLN A 139 8.45 -13.37 -5.44
CA GLN A 139 8.18 -12.55 -6.64
C GLN A 139 7.54 -11.21 -6.27
N PHE A 140 6.57 -11.24 -5.37
CA PHE A 140 5.91 -10.04 -4.86
C PHE A 140 6.90 -9.12 -4.12
N LEU A 141 7.66 -9.65 -3.16
CA LEU A 141 8.66 -8.90 -2.38
C LEU A 141 9.78 -8.33 -3.23
N SER A 142 10.32 -9.10 -4.18
CA SER A 142 11.29 -8.61 -5.14
C SER A 142 10.68 -7.50 -6.01
N GLY A 143 9.44 -7.65 -6.46
CA GLY A 143 8.74 -6.64 -7.26
C GLY A 143 8.63 -5.30 -6.53
N ILE A 144 8.20 -5.37 -5.27
CA ILE A 144 8.17 -4.23 -4.34
C ILE A 144 9.55 -3.59 -4.21
N TYR A 145 10.56 -4.38 -3.88
CA TYR A 145 11.93 -3.92 -3.67
C TYR A 145 12.44 -3.14 -4.89
N TYR A 146 12.30 -3.71 -6.09
CA TYR A 146 12.75 -3.08 -7.32
C TYR A 146 12.02 -1.77 -7.66
N CYS A 147 10.70 -1.71 -7.43
CA CYS A 147 9.95 -0.46 -7.57
C CYS A 147 10.37 0.59 -6.53
N THR A 148 10.64 0.17 -5.29
CA THR A 148 11.20 1.03 -4.23
C THR A 148 12.51 1.66 -4.64
N LYS A 149 13.43 0.81 -5.10
CA LYS A 149 14.75 1.21 -5.59
C LYS A 149 14.60 2.22 -6.72
N GLY A 150 13.80 1.91 -7.72
CA GLY A 150 13.53 2.82 -8.84
C GLY A 150 12.92 4.16 -8.42
N GLU A 151 11.98 4.20 -7.46
CA GLU A 151 11.41 5.46 -6.99
C GLU A 151 12.46 6.31 -6.27
N LEU A 152 13.27 5.70 -5.39
CA LEU A 152 14.19 6.44 -4.54
C LEU A 152 15.40 6.96 -5.30
N GLN A 153 15.91 6.22 -6.27
CA GLN A 153 16.97 6.70 -7.14
C GLN A 153 16.54 7.97 -7.92
N ARG A 154 15.23 8.17 -8.19
CA ARG A 154 14.71 9.42 -8.80
C ARG A 154 14.72 10.61 -7.83
N HIS A 155 14.60 10.38 -6.53
CA HIS A 155 14.54 11.44 -5.53
C HIS A 155 15.91 11.81 -4.95
N PHE A 156 16.88 10.89 -5.00
CA PHE A 156 18.25 11.10 -4.52
C PHE A 156 19.27 11.10 -5.67
N THR A 157 18.95 11.76 -6.77
CA THR A 157 19.72 11.80 -8.03
C THR A 157 21.16 12.30 -7.88
N LEU A 158 21.43 13.18 -6.92
CA LEU A 158 22.77 13.78 -6.72
C LEU A 158 23.86 12.77 -6.29
N ARG A 159 23.50 11.53 -5.93
CA ARG A 159 24.48 10.49 -5.54
C ARG A 159 24.49 9.26 -6.44
N LEU A 160 23.60 9.17 -7.43
CA LEU A 160 23.40 7.97 -8.25
C LEU A 160 23.47 8.36 -9.73
N ARG A 161 24.68 8.30 -10.31
CA ARG A 161 25.00 8.68 -11.71
C ARG A 161 24.40 7.74 -12.78
N GLU A 162 23.25 7.12 -12.54
CA GLU A 162 22.76 6.04 -13.39
C GLU A 162 21.25 6.17 -13.69
N GLY A 163 20.86 7.17 -14.48
CA GLY A 163 19.47 7.33 -14.93
C GLY A 163 18.90 6.08 -15.65
N ALA A 164 19.75 5.32 -16.34
CA ALA A 164 19.36 4.05 -16.97
C ALA A 164 19.08 2.91 -15.96
N SER A 165 19.75 2.92 -14.81
CA SER A 165 19.58 1.93 -13.72
C SER A 165 18.22 2.09 -13.03
N VAL A 166 17.74 3.34 -12.93
CA VAL A 166 16.43 3.69 -12.36
C VAL A 166 15.28 3.08 -13.14
N ARG A 167 15.28 3.28 -14.46
CA ARG A 167 14.21 2.80 -15.34
C ARG A 167 14.17 1.28 -15.36
N LYS A 168 15.34 0.63 -15.47
CA LYS A 168 15.46 -0.84 -15.44
C LYS A 168 14.95 -1.43 -14.12
N SER A 169 15.30 -0.83 -12.98
CA SER A 169 14.81 -1.28 -11.67
C SER A 169 13.29 -1.17 -11.59
N MET A 170 12.71 -0.04 -11.98
CA MET A 170 11.25 0.12 -11.96
C MET A 170 10.53 -0.86 -12.91
N GLU A 171 11.03 -1.05 -14.13
CA GLU A 171 10.46 -1.99 -15.11
C GLU A 171 10.52 -3.43 -14.61
N LYS A 172 11.64 -3.85 -13.98
CA LYS A 172 11.76 -5.17 -13.35
C LYS A 172 10.75 -5.34 -12.21
N GLY A 173 10.58 -4.32 -11.38
CA GLY A 173 9.63 -4.34 -10.28
C GLY A 173 8.18 -4.46 -10.75
N LEU A 174 7.82 -3.69 -11.79
CA LEU A 174 6.50 -3.76 -12.43
C LEU A 174 6.21 -5.16 -12.98
N LEU A 175 7.14 -5.75 -13.72
CA LEU A 175 6.95 -7.09 -14.29
C LEU A 175 6.68 -8.16 -13.20
N LEU A 176 7.40 -8.09 -12.08
CA LEU A 176 7.22 -9.01 -10.97
C LEU A 176 5.88 -8.80 -10.25
N LEU A 177 5.47 -7.54 -10.08
CA LEU A 177 4.16 -7.21 -9.52
C LEU A 177 3.01 -7.63 -10.45
N GLU A 178 3.16 -7.50 -11.78
CA GLU A 178 2.16 -7.97 -12.75
C GLU A 178 1.94 -9.47 -12.62
N ARG A 179 3.01 -10.27 -12.53
CA ARG A 179 2.90 -11.71 -12.24
C ARG A 179 2.20 -11.97 -10.90
N SER A 180 2.58 -11.22 -9.87
CA SER A 180 1.99 -11.32 -8.52
C SER A 180 0.51 -10.91 -8.48
N SER A 181 0.03 -10.11 -9.44
CA SER A 181 -1.40 -9.80 -9.60
C SER A 181 -2.25 -10.98 -10.10
N HIS A 182 -1.60 -12.11 -10.43
CA HIS A 182 -2.26 -13.38 -10.73
C HIS A 182 -2.02 -14.46 -9.67
N ALA A 183 -1.45 -14.08 -8.52
CA ALA A 183 -1.19 -15.01 -7.42
C ALA A 183 -2.46 -15.72 -6.94
N SER A 184 -2.29 -16.97 -6.51
CA SER A 184 -3.31 -17.76 -5.83
C SER A 184 -3.67 -17.15 -4.47
N ASN A 185 -2.67 -16.63 -3.76
CA ASN A 185 -2.86 -15.88 -2.52
C ASN A 185 -3.60 -14.56 -2.81
N LYS A 186 -4.83 -14.43 -2.29
CA LYS A 186 -5.71 -13.29 -2.59
C LYS A 186 -5.10 -11.97 -2.13
N ALA A 187 -4.43 -11.98 -0.99
CA ALA A 187 -3.88 -10.77 -0.42
C ALA A 187 -2.71 -10.26 -1.26
N ILE A 188 -1.80 -11.13 -1.70
CA ILE A 188 -0.71 -10.77 -2.65
C ILE A 188 -1.29 -10.25 -3.94
N ARG A 189 -2.30 -10.94 -4.49
CA ARG A 189 -2.97 -10.55 -5.72
C ARG A 189 -3.54 -9.13 -5.63
N TYR A 190 -4.38 -8.85 -4.65
CA TYR A 190 -5.02 -7.54 -4.52
C TYR A 190 -4.04 -6.46 -4.12
N GLN A 191 -3.05 -6.76 -3.28
CA GLN A 191 -1.98 -5.82 -2.96
C GLN A 191 -1.14 -5.46 -4.19
N SER A 192 -0.89 -6.43 -5.07
CA SER A 192 -0.20 -6.20 -6.34
C SER A 192 -1.02 -5.31 -7.27
N HIS A 193 -2.32 -5.57 -7.43
CA HIS A 193 -3.23 -4.67 -8.16
C HIS A 193 -3.20 -3.24 -7.60
N TYR A 194 -3.25 -3.10 -6.28
CA TYR A 194 -3.21 -1.81 -5.61
C TYR A 194 -1.90 -1.05 -5.86
N LEU A 195 -0.76 -1.74 -5.82
CA LEU A 195 0.54 -1.14 -6.11
C LEU A 195 0.66 -0.75 -7.59
N LEU A 196 0.28 -1.65 -8.50
CA LEU A 196 0.36 -1.43 -9.94
C LEU A 196 -0.50 -0.25 -10.39
N MET A 197 -1.76 -0.15 -9.92
CA MET A 197 -2.61 0.99 -10.29
C MET A 197 -1.98 2.33 -9.90
N ARG A 198 -1.23 2.36 -8.80
CA ARG A 198 -0.56 3.57 -8.31
C ARG A 198 0.73 3.86 -9.04
N LEU A 199 1.53 2.84 -9.32
CA LEU A 199 2.78 2.96 -10.08
C LEU A 199 2.54 3.50 -11.48
N TYR A 200 1.60 2.89 -12.19
CA TYR A 200 1.31 3.26 -13.58
C TYR A 200 0.84 4.71 -13.69
N ALA A 201 -0.05 5.15 -12.80
CA ALA A 201 -0.51 6.53 -12.79
C ALA A 201 0.61 7.50 -12.42
N LYS A 202 1.36 7.22 -11.35
CA LYS A 202 2.36 8.17 -10.80
C LYS A 202 3.60 8.30 -11.68
N HIS A 203 4.15 7.18 -12.16
CA HIS A 203 5.47 7.16 -12.79
C HIS A 203 5.43 7.18 -14.32
N TYR A 204 4.33 6.73 -14.90
CA TYR A 204 4.18 6.57 -16.35
C TYR A 204 3.01 7.37 -16.91
N LYS A 205 2.15 7.96 -16.06
CA LYS A 205 0.88 8.57 -16.46
C LYS A 205 0.03 7.64 -17.34
N ASN A 206 0.19 6.34 -17.14
CA ASN A 206 -0.51 5.32 -17.91
C ASN A 206 -1.83 5.00 -17.19
N TYR A 207 -2.83 5.85 -17.39
CA TYR A 207 -4.12 5.72 -16.73
C TYR A 207 -4.94 4.52 -17.23
N HIS A 208 -4.69 4.04 -18.46
CA HIS A 208 -5.32 2.81 -18.96
C HIS A 208 -4.86 1.57 -18.18
N GLN A 209 -3.55 1.41 -17.96
CA GLN A 209 -3.04 0.34 -17.09
C GLN A 209 -3.49 0.52 -15.64
N SER A 210 -3.52 1.77 -15.18
CA SER A 210 -4.01 2.07 -13.82
C SER A 210 -5.48 1.67 -13.65
N LEU A 211 -6.32 1.89 -14.67
CA LEU A 211 -7.70 1.43 -14.69
C LEU A 211 -7.79 -0.09 -14.64
N ALA A 212 -7.03 -0.78 -15.49
CA ALA A 212 -7.02 -2.24 -15.54
C ALA A 212 -6.75 -2.88 -14.17
N HIS A 213 -5.81 -2.32 -13.39
CA HIS A 213 -5.54 -2.83 -12.04
C HIS A 213 -6.47 -2.29 -10.96
N SER A 214 -7.11 -1.13 -11.15
CA SER A 214 -8.11 -0.62 -10.20
C SER A 214 -9.47 -1.33 -10.28
N THR A 215 -9.84 -1.87 -11.45
CA THR A 215 -11.13 -2.55 -11.64
C THR A 215 -11.32 -3.76 -10.73
N PRO A 216 -10.39 -4.73 -10.66
CA PRO A 216 -10.52 -5.87 -9.75
C PRO A 216 -10.66 -5.47 -8.27
N LEU A 217 -10.05 -4.35 -7.87
CA LEU A 217 -10.14 -3.84 -6.51
C LEU A 217 -11.52 -3.29 -6.18
N ILE A 218 -12.11 -2.48 -7.06
CA ILE A 218 -13.44 -1.90 -6.80
C ILE A 218 -14.58 -2.90 -6.98
N GLU A 219 -14.32 -4.02 -7.67
CA GLU A 219 -15.24 -5.15 -7.78
C GLU A 219 -15.20 -6.02 -6.53
N ALA A 220 -14.00 -6.32 -6.00
CA ALA A 220 -13.83 -7.12 -4.79
C ALA A 220 -14.17 -6.34 -3.50
N PHE A 221 -13.90 -5.03 -3.47
CA PHE A 221 -14.04 -4.17 -2.28
C PHE A 221 -14.87 -2.92 -2.60
N PRO A 222 -16.17 -3.07 -2.92
CA PRO A 222 -16.97 -1.99 -3.47
C PRO A 222 -17.14 -0.77 -2.53
N GLU A 223 -17.09 -0.96 -1.23
CA GLU A 223 -17.18 0.06 -0.19
C GLU A 223 -15.85 0.79 0.06
N ASN A 224 -14.73 0.28 -0.47
CA ASN A 224 -13.44 0.92 -0.30
C ASN A 224 -13.36 2.18 -1.17
N TYR A 225 -13.77 3.30 -0.58
CA TYR A 225 -13.80 4.60 -1.24
C TYR A 225 -12.42 5.12 -1.62
N LEU A 226 -11.33 4.61 -1.02
CA LEU A 226 -9.97 4.97 -1.44
C LEU A 226 -9.66 4.37 -2.81
N PHE A 227 -9.93 3.08 -3.01
CA PHE A 227 -9.76 2.44 -4.32
C PHE A 227 -10.66 3.08 -5.37
N ARG A 228 -11.90 3.35 -4.98
CA ARG A 228 -12.89 3.96 -5.85
C ARG A 228 -12.54 5.39 -6.24
N TYR A 229 -12.01 6.19 -5.31
CA TYR A 229 -11.51 7.53 -5.61
C TYR A 229 -10.45 7.51 -6.72
N PHE A 230 -9.45 6.62 -6.61
CA PHE A 230 -8.42 6.49 -7.65
C PHE A 230 -9.00 6.00 -8.98
N HIS A 231 -9.88 5.00 -8.93
CA HIS A 231 -10.54 4.47 -10.12
C HIS A 231 -11.32 5.56 -10.88
N ILE A 232 -12.16 6.35 -10.19
CA ILE A 232 -12.93 7.45 -10.80
C ILE A 232 -11.98 8.48 -11.42
N ARG A 233 -10.90 8.85 -10.72
CA ARG A 233 -9.89 9.76 -11.27
C ARG A 233 -9.28 9.22 -12.56
N TYR A 234 -8.92 7.94 -12.61
CA TYR A 234 -8.35 7.36 -13.82
C TYR A 234 -9.38 7.27 -14.97
N LEU A 235 -10.68 7.09 -14.65
CA LEU A 235 -11.75 7.17 -15.64
C LEU A 235 -11.87 8.59 -16.22
N GLN A 236 -11.78 9.62 -15.38
CA GLN A 236 -11.80 11.02 -15.82
C GLN A 236 -10.60 11.34 -16.72
N GLU A 237 -9.40 10.90 -16.35
CA GLU A 237 -8.16 11.13 -17.11
C GLU A 237 -8.12 10.34 -18.45
N THR A 238 -9.02 9.38 -18.65
CA THR A 238 -9.17 8.62 -19.90
C THR A 238 -10.46 8.97 -20.66
N ASP A 239 -11.09 10.10 -20.32
CA ASP A 239 -12.33 10.64 -20.92
C ASP A 239 -13.56 9.70 -20.82
N LYS A 240 -13.56 8.79 -19.85
CA LYS A 240 -14.66 7.86 -19.57
C LYS A 240 -15.69 8.44 -18.59
N LYS A 241 -16.17 9.67 -18.86
CA LYS A 241 -17.00 10.45 -17.93
C LYS A 241 -18.28 9.73 -17.47
N LYS A 242 -18.96 9.02 -18.36
CA LYS A 242 -20.17 8.23 -18.02
C LYS A 242 -19.88 7.06 -17.08
N GLU A 243 -18.72 6.42 -17.21
CA GLU A 243 -18.30 5.36 -16.29
C GLU A 243 -17.89 5.97 -14.95
N ALA A 244 -17.21 7.12 -14.96
CA ALA A 244 -16.79 7.83 -13.75
C ALA A 244 -17.99 8.21 -12.88
N SER A 245 -19.02 8.81 -13.48
CA SER A 245 -20.27 9.17 -12.79
C SER A 245 -21.00 7.95 -12.21
N ARG A 246 -21.10 6.85 -12.98
CA ARG A 246 -21.69 5.60 -12.49
C ARG A 246 -20.90 5.01 -11.32
N SER A 247 -19.57 5.03 -11.39
CA SER A 247 -18.71 4.54 -10.31
C SER A 247 -18.79 5.41 -9.07
N LEU A 248 -18.92 6.73 -9.23
CA LEU A 248 -19.15 7.67 -8.13
C LEU A 248 -20.46 7.36 -7.38
N HIS A 249 -21.57 7.20 -8.12
CA HIS A 249 -22.87 6.90 -7.52
C HIS A 249 -22.82 5.59 -6.71
N ARG A 250 -22.32 4.50 -7.32
CA ARG A 250 -22.13 3.21 -6.65
C ARG A 250 -21.24 3.32 -5.40
N GLY A 251 -20.24 4.20 -5.44
CA GLY A 251 -19.38 4.48 -4.30
C GLY A 251 -20.11 5.10 -3.13
N LEU A 252 -20.89 6.14 -3.40
CA LEU A 252 -21.69 6.82 -2.39
C LEU A 252 -22.74 5.87 -1.78
N GLU A 253 -23.35 5.01 -2.59
CA GLU A 253 -24.26 3.95 -2.12
C GLU A 253 -23.54 2.94 -1.22
N ALA A 254 -22.34 2.49 -1.61
CA ALA A 254 -21.57 1.51 -0.86
C ALA A 254 -21.09 2.04 0.51
N LEU A 255 -21.05 3.36 0.74
CA LEU A 255 -20.76 3.94 2.05
C LEU A 255 -21.88 3.73 3.09
N SER A 256 -23.06 3.24 2.67
CA SER A 256 -24.17 2.94 3.58
C SER A 256 -23.91 1.72 4.49
N LYS A 257 -22.90 0.89 4.19
CA LYS A 257 -22.59 -0.35 4.93
C LYS A 257 -22.46 -0.12 6.44
N SER A 258 -23.01 -1.04 7.23
CA SER A 258 -23.16 -0.88 8.69
C SER A 258 -21.84 -0.94 9.46
N TYR A 259 -20.86 -1.71 8.99
CA TYR A 259 -19.55 -1.88 9.66
C TYR A 259 -18.59 -0.71 9.47
N LEU A 260 -18.84 0.18 8.50
CA LEU A 260 -18.02 1.38 8.34
C LEU A 260 -18.28 2.36 9.47
N HIS A 261 -17.22 2.83 10.10
CA HIS A 261 -17.30 3.82 11.18
C HIS A 261 -17.86 5.16 10.64
N PRO A 262 -18.63 5.93 11.43
CA PRO A 262 -19.19 7.22 10.99
C PRO A 262 -18.14 8.18 10.40
N ALA A 263 -16.96 8.25 11.03
CA ALA A 263 -15.85 9.05 10.50
C ALA A 263 -15.34 8.59 9.11
N GLN A 264 -15.34 7.27 8.82
CA GLN A 264 -14.99 6.76 7.49
C GLN A 264 -16.04 7.13 6.46
N LYS A 265 -17.33 7.03 6.84
CA LYS A 265 -18.43 7.42 5.96
C LYS A 265 -18.35 8.91 5.61
N ALA A 266 -18.17 9.77 6.60
CA ALA A 266 -18.02 11.21 6.40
C ALA A 266 -16.81 11.53 5.51
N PHE A 267 -15.64 10.95 5.83
CA PHE A 267 -14.42 11.16 5.06
C PHE A 267 -14.53 10.64 3.62
N GLY A 268 -15.10 9.44 3.43
CA GLY A 268 -15.33 8.85 2.11
C GLY A 268 -16.32 9.64 1.26
N GLN A 269 -17.41 10.15 1.86
CA GLN A 269 -18.37 11.00 1.17
C GLN A 269 -17.72 12.30 0.70
N GLU A 270 -16.96 12.96 1.58
CA GLU A 270 -16.22 14.18 1.25
C GLU A 270 -15.22 13.92 0.13
N LEU A 271 -14.42 12.86 0.26
CA LEU A 271 -13.41 12.48 -0.73
C LEU A 271 -14.01 12.21 -2.12
N LEU A 272 -15.14 11.50 -2.18
CA LEU A 272 -15.81 11.19 -3.44
C LEU A 272 -16.52 12.40 -4.05
N ARG A 273 -17.13 13.28 -3.24
CA ARG A 273 -17.80 14.50 -3.73
C ARG A 273 -16.85 15.50 -4.38
N GLN A 274 -15.57 15.48 -4.02
CA GLN A 274 -14.56 16.29 -4.70
C GLN A 274 -14.40 15.93 -6.19
N LEU A 275 -14.80 14.72 -6.59
CA LEU A 275 -14.72 14.28 -7.99
C LEU A 275 -15.97 14.65 -8.80
N SER A 276 -17.05 15.13 -8.16
CA SER A 276 -18.25 15.63 -8.85
C SER A 276 -18.19 17.11 -9.21
N ALA A 277 -17.17 17.84 -8.75
CA ALA A 277 -17.01 19.27 -8.99
C ALA A 277 -16.21 19.62 -10.27
N ASP A 278 -15.71 18.60 -10.96
CA ASP A 278 -14.95 18.68 -12.23
C ASP A 278 -15.74 18.05 -13.40
#